data_AF-A0AA41S5K2-F1
#
_entry.id   AF-A0AA41S5K2-F1
#
_cell.length_a   1.000
_cell.length_b   1.000
_cell.length_c   1.000
_cell.angle_alpha   90.00
_cell.angle_beta   90.00
_cell.angle_gamma   90.00
#
_symmetry.space_group_name_H-M   'P 1'
#
loop_
_entity.id
_entity.type
_entity.pdbx_description
1 polymer ?
#
loop_
_entity_poly.entity_id
_entity_poly.type
_entity_poly.pdbx_seq_one_letter_code
_entity_poly.pdbx_strand_id
1 'polypeptide(L)'
;MSKSLGNFFTIREVTKLYHPLALRFFMMSAHYRSSINYSLEQLEVASVSVFSLYQTLRDSEEALLPFREKNSDGLVPKGKNVRITTEAQEGIDKLKDDFDAKMKDDLHTQDFLNGALQEILRLMNSTLNKLRKAKQQQPSLFLSLAEMENAVKMVLDTLGLMSSSSYSEVLKQFKAKALTRAKLTEEYVLQQIELRAQARKLKEFAKSDKIREDLEAKGIALMDLGSETIWRPCARNLEVEGTEGIALLRILKTVMTFILSSWSSFSSFLMNRICRICSFIPFMGLADPRPAQQKKKE
;
A
#
# COMPACT_ATOMS: atom_id res chain seq x y z
N MET A 1 5.70 -10.82 16.92
CA MET A 1 4.86 -11.86 16.28
C MET A 1 5.33 -13.22 16.75
N SER A 2 4.44 -14.11 17.21
CA SER A 2 4.80 -15.46 17.67
C SER A 2 3.85 -16.50 17.11
N LYS A 3 4.38 -17.66 16.72
CA LYS A 3 3.56 -18.83 16.33
C LYS A 3 2.67 -19.30 17.48
N SER A 4 3.17 -19.23 18.72
CA SER A 4 2.41 -19.67 19.90
C SER A 4 1.21 -18.76 20.21
N LEU A 5 1.29 -17.48 19.85
CA LEU A 5 0.19 -16.51 20.03
C LEU A 5 -0.79 -16.50 18.84
N GLY A 6 -0.54 -17.31 17.79
CA GLY A 6 -1.33 -17.30 16.56
C GLY A 6 -1.26 -15.98 15.77
N ASN A 7 -0.45 -15.01 16.20
CA ASN A 7 -0.32 -13.69 15.58
C ASN A 7 0.99 -13.61 14.77
N PHE A 8 1.04 -14.37 13.67
CA PHE A 8 2.10 -14.35 12.69
C PHE A 8 1.50 -14.37 11.28
N PHE A 9 2.17 -13.71 10.34
CA PHE A 9 1.81 -13.71 8.93
C PHE A 9 2.93 -14.36 8.14
N THR A 10 2.58 -15.24 7.20
CA THR A 10 3.56 -15.81 6.29
C THR A 10 3.83 -14.87 5.12
N ILE A 11 5.05 -14.93 4.59
CA ILE A 11 5.41 -14.17 3.38
C ILE A 11 4.43 -14.49 2.24
N ARG A 12 4.01 -15.76 2.10
CA ARG A 12 3.06 -16.20 1.06
C ARG A 12 1.69 -15.54 1.20
N GLU A 13 1.22 -15.31 2.41
CA GLU A 13 -0.05 -14.60 2.65
C GLU A 13 0.08 -13.12 2.29
N VAL A 14 1.18 -12.49 2.70
CA VAL A 14 1.41 -11.07 2.40
C VAL A 14 1.60 -10.84 0.90
N THR A 15 2.37 -11.69 0.21
CA THR A 15 2.64 -11.53 -1.23
C THR A 15 1.46 -11.90 -2.13
N LYS A 16 0.41 -12.53 -1.58
CA LYS A 16 -0.89 -12.60 -2.28
C LYS A 16 -1.51 -11.22 -2.43
N LEU A 17 -1.39 -10.35 -1.42
CA LEU A 17 -2.03 -9.04 -1.37
C LEU A 17 -1.12 -7.88 -1.78
N TYR A 18 0.19 -7.98 -1.54
CA TYR A 18 1.17 -6.93 -1.82
C TYR A 18 2.28 -7.45 -2.73
N HIS A 19 2.93 -6.54 -3.46
CA HIS A 19 4.08 -6.90 -4.28
C HIS A 19 5.29 -7.23 -3.37
N PRO A 20 6.13 -8.22 -3.69
CA PRO A 20 7.33 -8.55 -2.89
C PRO A 20 8.26 -7.35 -2.66
N LEU A 21 8.41 -6.48 -3.66
CA LEU A 21 9.18 -5.23 -3.52
C LEU A 21 8.59 -4.27 -2.49
N ALA A 22 7.26 -4.22 -2.35
CA ALA A 22 6.61 -3.40 -1.32
C ALA A 22 6.92 -3.94 0.07
N LEU A 23 6.90 -5.27 0.25
CA LEU A 23 7.30 -5.91 1.50
C LEU A 23 8.77 -5.66 1.82
N ARG A 24 9.66 -5.75 0.82
CA ARG A 24 11.08 -5.44 0.99
C ARG A 24 11.29 -4.00 1.41
N PHE A 25 10.66 -3.05 0.71
CA PHE A 25 10.73 -1.63 1.05
C PHE A 25 10.20 -1.36 2.46
N PHE A 26 9.07 -1.98 2.85
CA PHE A 26 8.54 -1.91 4.20
C PHE A 26 9.55 -2.39 5.25
N MET A 27 10.21 -3.52 5.02
CA MET A 27 11.23 -4.03 5.96
C MET A 27 12.45 -3.10 6.08
N MET A 28 12.79 -2.38 5.01
CA MET A 28 13.87 -1.40 5.00
C MET A 28 13.47 -0.02 5.54
N SER A 29 12.17 0.22 5.74
CA SER A 29 11.67 1.49 6.29
C SER A 29 11.86 1.61 7.80
N ALA A 30 12.39 0.57 8.45
CA ALA A 30 12.81 0.57 9.85
C ALA A 30 14.27 0.14 9.96
N HIS A 31 15.00 0.72 10.90
CA HIS A 31 16.36 0.29 11.21
C HIS A 31 16.40 -1.20 11.58
N TYR A 32 17.41 -1.93 11.11
CA TYR A 32 17.46 -3.39 11.23
C TYR A 32 17.55 -3.90 12.68
N ARG A 33 18.06 -3.06 13.60
CA ARG A 33 18.14 -3.34 15.05
C ARG A 33 16.87 -2.98 15.80
N SER A 34 15.93 -2.28 15.15
CA SER A 34 14.70 -1.80 15.76
C SER A 34 13.59 -2.84 15.61
N SER A 35 12.69 -2.89 16.60
CA SER A 35 11.49 -3.70 16.49
C SER A 35 10.58 -3.13 15.40
N ILE A 36 10.41 -3.87 14.30
CA ILE A 36 9.44 -3.51 13.27
C ILE A 36 8.04 -3.95 13.69
N ASN A 37 7.14 -2.98 13.79
CA ASN A 37 5.72 -3.26 14.03
C ASN A 37 5.06 -3.55 12.68
N TYR A 38 4.53 -4.76 12.51
CA TYR A 38 3.75 -5.08 11.32
C TYR A 38 2.44 -4.28 11.32
N SER A 39 2.32 -3.32 10.41
CA SER A 39 1.12 -2.53 10.19
C SER A 39 0.72 -2.58 8.72
N LEU A 40 -0.55 -2.88 8.46
CA LEU A 40 -1.11 -2.82 7.11
C LEU A 40 -1.04 -1.41 6.52
N GLU A 41 -1.18 -0.38 7.35
CA GLU A 41 -1.06 1.02 6.93
C GLU A 41 0.35 1.32 6.41
N GLN A 42 1.38 0.92 7.16
CA GLN A 42 2.77 1.10 6.75
C GLN A 42 3.10 0.29 5.48
N LEU A 43 2.48 -0.88 5.32
CA LEU A 43 2.64 -1.69 4.11
C LEU A 43 1.93 -1.09 2.89
N GLU A 44 0.75 -0.48 3.06
CA GLU A 44 0.11 0.30 1.99
C GLU A 44 0.96 1.51 1.59
N VAL A 45 1.51 2.25 2.56
CA VAL A 45 2.42 3.37 2.30
C VAL A 45 3.65 2.89 1.53
N ALA A 46 4.29 1.80 1.96
CA ALA A 46 5.41 1.20 1.24
C ALA A 46 5.04 0.78 -0.19
N SER A 47 3.84 0.20 -0.38
CA SER A 47 3.35 -0.17 -1.71
C SER A 47 3.18 1.04 -2.63
N VAL A 48 2.64 2.15 -2.12
CA VAL A 48 2.47 3.39 -2.89
C VAL A 48 3.81 4.05 -3.21
N SER A 49 4.75 4.03 -2.26
CA SER A 49 6.11 4.56 -2.46
C SER A 49 6.84 3.81 -3.57
N VAL A 50 6.84 2.48 -3.55
CA VAL A 50 7.48 1.69 -4.61
C VAL A 50 6.77 1.85 -5.96
N PHE A 51 5.43 1.91 -5.98
CA PHE A 51 4.70 2.19 -7.21
C PHE A 51 5.12 3.54 -7.82
N SER A 52 5.22 4.58 -7.00
CA SER A 52 5.60 5.93 -7.44
C SER A 52 7.06 6.00 -7.92
N LEU A 53 7.96 5.27 -7.26
CA LEU A 53 9.34 5.07 -7.69
C LEU A 53 9.39 4.46 -9.10
N TYR A 54 8.72 3.33 -9.30
CA TYR A 54 8.70 2.63 -10.59
C TYR A 54 8.01 3.45 -11.68
N GLN A 55 6.98 4.25 -11.34
CA GLN A 55 6.35 5.17 -12.28
C GLN A 55 7.33 6.25 -12.73
N THR A 56 8.11 6.83 -11.81
CA THR A 56 9.13 7.84 -12.13
C THR A 56 10.21 7.26 -13.05
N LEU A 57 10.66 6.02 -12.78
CA LEU A 57 11.64 5.32 -13.60
C LEU A 57 11.09 5.03 -15.00
N ARG A 58 9.85 4.54 -15.12
CA ARG A 58 9.19 4.30 -16.41
C ARG A 58 9.06 5.60 -17.21
N ASP A 59 8.55 6.66 -16.59
CA ASP A 59 8.38 7.96 -17.25
C ASP A 59 9.73 8.53 -17.72
N SER A 60 10.80 8.29 -16.95
CA SER A 60 12.17 8.67 -17.32
C SER A 60 12.68 7.86 -18.50
N GLU A 61 12.50 6.55 -18.48
CA GLU A 61 12.87 5.67 -19.58
C GLU A 61 12.17 6.07 -20.88
N GLU A 62 10.85 6.27 -20.83
CA GLU A 62 10.04 6.70 -21.98
C GLU A 62 10.48 8.07 -22.53
N ALA A 63 10.75 9.04 -21.65
CA ALA A 63 11.25 10.35 -22.05
C ALA A 63 12.65 10.29 -22.71
N LEU A 64 13.46 9.29 -22.35
CA LEU A 64 14.82 9.13 -22.84
C LEU A 64 14.93 8.26 -24.10
N LEU A 65 13.91 7.47 -24.48
CA LEU A 65 13.91 6.65 -25.69
C LEU A 65 14.32 7.44 -26.95
N PRO A 66 13.71 8.61 -27.27
CA PRO A 66 14.06 9.36 -28.49
C PRO A 66 15.49 9.91 -28.48
N PHE A 67 16.09 10.07 -27.30
CA PHE A 67 17.47 10.50 -27.15
C PHE A 67 18.44 9.31 -27.26
N ARG A 68 18.09 8.15 -26.70
CA ARG A 68 18.90 6.93 -26.76
C ARG A 68 18.95 6.35 -28.18
N GLU A 69 17.84 6.35 -28.90
CA GLU A 69 17.76 5.86 -30.28
C GLU A 69 18.58 6.71 -31.27
N LYS A 70 18.65 8.02 -31.05
CA LYS A 70 19.49 8.93 -31.87
C LYS A 70 20.99 8.79 -31.61
N ASN A 71 21.37 8.21 -30.47
CA ASN A 71 22.75 8.05 -30.02
C ASN A 71 23.18 6.56 -30.08
N SER A 72 22.70 5.79 -31.07
CA SER A 72 22.92 4.35 -31.25
C SER A 72 24.39 3.89 -31.36
N ASP A 73 25.36 4.80 -31.24
CA ASP A 73 26.79 4.50 -31.01
C ASP A 73 27.14 4.33 -29.51
N GLY A 74 26.16 4.27 -28.60
CA GLY A 74 26.38 3.89 -27.19
C GLY A 74 27.15 4.91 -26.36
N LEU A 75 27.44 6.07 -26.92
CA LEU A 75 28.06 7.19 -26.23
C LEU A 75 26.98 8.23 -25.96
N VAL A 76 26.65 8.42 -24.68
CA VAL A 76 26.21 9.74 -24.19
C VAL A 76 27.12 10.76 -24.88
N PRO A 77 26.60 11.78 -25.59
CA PRO A 77 27.46 12.71 -26.30
C PRO A 77 28.39 13.37 -25.27
N LYS A 78 29.60 12.83 -25.12
CA LYS A 78 30.78 13.47 -24.48
C LYS A 78 31.27 14.61 -25.37
N GLY A 79 30.35 15.32 -26.02
CA GLY A 79 30.61 16.61 -26.61
C GLY A 79 30.93 17.54 -25.45
N LYS A 80 32.17 18.03 -25.41
CA LYS A 80 32.79 18.90 -24.39
C LYS A 80 31.95 20.09 -23.86
N ASN A 81 30.75 20.36 -24.40
CA ASN A 81 29.94 21.55 -24.11
C ASN A 81 28.52 21.29 -23.56
N VAL A 82 28.03 20.04 -23.45
CA VAL A 82 26.74 19.78 -22.79
C VAL A 82 27.00 19.33 -21.35
N ARG A 83 26.75 20.24 -20.40
CA ARG A 83 26.89 19.96 -18.97
C ARG A 83 25.53 19.59 -18.36
N ILE A 84 25.57 18.72 -17.37
CA ILE A 84 24.47 18.43 -16.47
C ILE A 84 24.07 19.76 -15.79
N THR A 85 22.78 19.96 -15.55
CA THR A 85 22.33 21.14 -14.79
C THR A 85 22.89 21.09 -13.37
N THR A 86 23.30 22.22 -12.81
CA THR A 86 23.84 22.28 -11.44
C THR A 86 22.91 21.62 -10.41
N GLU A 87 21.60 21.87 -10.50
CA GLU A 87 20.58 21.24 -9.63
C GLU A 87 20.64 19.70 -9.68
N ALA A 88 20.81 19.12 -10.87
CA ALA A 88 20.86 17.67 -11.03
C ALA A 88 22.18 17.09 -10.54
N GLN A 89 23.29 17.80 -10.77
CA GLN A 89 24.60 17.38 -10.25
C GLN A 89 24.61 17.36 -8.72
N GLU A 90 24.14 18.45 -8.08
CA GLU A 90 23.99 18.53 -6.63
C GLU A 90 23.06 17.44 -6.08
N GLY A 91 21.95 17.16 -6.78
CA GLY A 91 21.04 16.08 -6.41
C GLY A 91 21.69 14.69 -6.47
N ILE A 92 22.51 14.43 -7.50
CA ILE A 92 23.25 13.16 -7.65
C ILE A 92 24.33 13.03 -6.58
N ASP A 93 25.08 14.10 -6.32
CA ASP A 93 26.15 14.10 -5.32
C ASP A 93 25.55 13.90 -3.93
N LYS A 94 24.47 14.63 -3.59
CA LYS A 94 23.73 14.42 -2.34
C LYS A 94 23.18 12.99 -2.22
N LEU A 95 22.66 12.41 -3.29
CA LEU A 95 22.18 11.02 -3.28
C LEU A 95 23.30 10.05 -2.92
N LYS A 96 24.47 10.20 -3.54
CA LYS A 96 25.63 9.32 -3.32
C LYS A 96 26.23 9.52 -1.94
N ASP A 97 26.45 10.77 -1.53
CA ASP A 97 27.07 11.11 -0.26
C ASP A 97 26.19 10.69 0.92
N ASP A 98 24.89 10.94 0.85
CA ASP A 98 23.94 10.50 1.88
C ASP A 98 23.84 8.97 1.89
N PHE A 99 23.75 8.31 0.73
CA PHE A 99 23.76 6.85 0.67
C PHE A 99 25.00 6.26 1.34
N ASP A 100 26.19 6.74 0.97
CA ASP A 100 27.45 6.28 1.55
C ASP A 100 27.53 6.54 3.06
N ALA A 101 27.13 7.73 3.50
CA ALA A 101 27.14 8.09 4.91
C ALA A 101 26.18 7.20 5.71
N LYS A 102 24.94 7.03 5.25
CA LYS A 102 23.91 6.22 5.93
C LYS A 102 24.19 4.73 5.89
N MET A 103 24.83 4.21 4.83
CA MET A 103 25.18 2.79 4.78
C MET A 103 26.42 2.47 5.64
N LYS A 104 27.40 3.39 5.72
CA LYS A 104 28.57 3.24 6.60
C LYS A 104 28.20 3.39 8.07
N ASP A 105 27.22 4.23 8.36
CA ASP A 105 26.63 4.41 9.70
C ASP A 105 25.52 3.37 9.92
N ASP A 106 25.90 2.17 10.37
CA ASP A 106 24.98 1.09 10.81
C ASP A 106 23.78 0.77 9.88
N LEU A 107 23.92 0.92 8.55
CA LEU A 107 22.84 0.65 7.58
C LEU A 107 21.53 1.42 7.89
N HIS A 108 21.62 2.73 8.09
CA HIS A 108 20.51 3.69 8.23
C HIS A 108 19.65 3.83 6.95
N THR A 109 19.15 2.71 6.43
CA THR A 109 18.30 2.56 5.24
C THR A 109 17.02 3.38 5.34
N GLN A 110 16.35 3.38 6.50
CA GLN A 110 15.13 4.16 6.74
C GLN A 110 15.31 5.66 6.46
N ASP A 111 16.46 6.21 6.87
CA ASP A 111 16.74 7.65 6.79
C ASP A 111 17.07 8.03 5.35
N PHE A 112 17.86 7.20 4.66
CA PHE A 112 18.15 7.34 3.24
C PHE A 112 16.87 7.27 2.37
N LEU A 113 16.01 6.26 2.61
CA LEU A 113 14.78 6.04 1.84
C LEU A 113 13.79 7.20 1.94
N ASN A 114 13.72 7.84 3.12
CA ASN A 114 12.81 8.97 3.39
C ASN A 114 13.43 10.34 3.05
N GLY A 115 14.76 10.43 3.00
CA GLY A 115 15.52 11.63 2.69
C GLY A 115 15.96 11.70 1.23
N ALA A 116 17.24 11.43 0.97
CA ALA A 116 17.89 11.67 -0.31
C ALA A 116 17.21 10.96 -1.49
N LEU A 117 16.68 9.74 -1.29
CA LEU A 117 15.93 9.05 -2.34
C LEU A 117 14.65 9.81 -2.75
N GLN A 118 13.89 10.36 -1.78
CA GLN A 118 12.67 11.12 -2.12
C GLN A 118 13.01 12.43 -2.81
N GLU A 119 14.09 13.08 -2.41
CA GLU A 119 14.54 14.33 -3.03
C GLU A 119 14.93 14.14 -4.49
N ILE A 120 15.76 13.14 -4.82
CA ILE A 120 16.17 12.91 -6.21
C ILE A 120 14.98 12.52 -7.09
N LEU A 121 14.02 11.74 -6.57
CA LEU A 121 12.80 11.40 -7.31
C LEU A 121 11.91 12.61 -7.58
N ARG A 122 11.83 13.57 -6.64
CA ARG A 122 11.14 14.85 -6.88
C ARG A 122 11.85 15.68 -7.95
N LEU A 123 13.19 15.72 -7.93
CA LEU A 123 13.99 16.41 -8.96
C LEU A 123 13.80 15.77 -10.34
N MET A 124 13.80 14.44 -10.43
CA MET A 124 13.50 13.72 -11.67
C MET A 124 12.10 14.05 -12.20
N ASN A 125 11.08 14.01 -11.34
CA ASN A 125 9.70 14.36 -11.72
C ASN A 125 9.56 15.83 -12.15
N SER A 126 10.26 16.76 -11.48
CA SER A 126 10.32 18.16 -11.88
C SER A 126 10.96 18.32 -13.26
N THR A 127 12.07 17.62 -13.50
CA THR A 127 12.77 17.61 -14.79
C THR A 127 11.90 17.02 -15.91
N LEU A 128 11.20 15.91 -15.64
CA LEU A 128 10.22 15.32 -16.56
C LEU A 128 9.11 16.31 -16.91
N ASN A 129 8.58 17.05 -15.93
CA ASN A 129 7.57 18.07 -16.18
C ASN A 129 8.12 19.25 -17.01
N LYS A 130 9.37 19.67 -16.77
CA LYS A 130 10.06 20.68 -17.59
C LYS A 130 10.20 20.18 -19.04
N LEU A 131 10.64 18.93 -19.24
CA LEU A 131 10.78 18.29 -20.55
C LEU A 131 9.44 18.18 -21.29
N ARG A 132 8.36 17.76 -20.62
CA ARG A 132 7.01 17.67 -21.21
C ARG A 132 6.47 19.01 -21.70
N LYS A 133 6.87 20.13 -21.07
CA LYS A 133 6.45 21.49 -21.44
C LYS A 133 7.37 22.15 -22.46
N ALA A 134 8.58 21.63 -22.65
CA ALA A 134 9.57 22.25 -23.51
C ALA A 134 9.16 22.09 -25.00
N LYS A 135 9.02 23.22 -25.70
CA LYS A 135 8.76 23.24 -27.16
C LYS A 135 9.99 22.91 -28.00
N GLN A 136 11.19 22.99 -27.42
CA GLN A 136 12.48 22.76 -28.07
C GLN A 136 13.28 21.71 -27.30
N GLN A 137 14.10 20.93 -28.01
CA GLN A 137 14.99 19.94 -27.40
C GLN A 137 16.01 20.65 -26.49
N GLN A 138 15.97 20.34 -25.19
CA GLN A 138 16.94 20.82 -24.21
C GLN A 138 17.91 19.68 -23.86
N PRO A 139 19.04 19.53 -24.59
CA PRO A 139 19.94 18.39 -24.43
C PRO A 139 20.53 18.27 -23.02
N SER A 140 20.72 19.39 -22.31
CA SER A 140 21.19 19.40 -20.92
C SER A 140 20.19 18.75 -19.94
N LEU A 141 18.88 18.95 -20.13
CA LEU A 141 17.86 18.32 -19.29
C LEU A 141 17.75 16.81 -19.55
N PHE A 142 17.86 16.38 -20.81
CA PHE A 142 17.90 14.95 -21.14
C PHE A 142 19.14 14.26 -20.55
N LEU A 143 20.32 14.88 -20.68
CA LEU A 143 21.54 14.39 -20.05
C LEU A 143 21.40 14.31 -18.52
N SER A 144 20.87 15.36 -17.91
CA SER A 144 20.65 15.40 -16.46
C SER A 144 19.71 14.29 -15.99
N LEU A 145 18.60 14.07 -16.71
CA LEU A 145 17.67 12.99 -16.40
C LEU A 145 18.30 11.61 -16.53
N ALA A 146 19.10 11.37 -17.57
CA ALA A 146 19.80 10.10 -17.77
C ALA A 146 20.80 9.80 -16.64
N GLU A 147 21.57 10.79 -16.21
CA GLU A 147 22.54 10.63 -15.11
C GLU A 147 21.85 10.40 -13.76
N MET A 148 20.75 11.12 -13.49
CA MET A 148 19.92 10.88 -12.30
C MET A 148 19.32 9.47 -12.31
N GLU A 149 18.78 9.03 -13.45
CA GLU A 149 18.23 7.68 -13.62
C GLU A 149 19.30 6.62 -13.35
N ASN A 150 20.51 6.78 -13.90
CA ASN A 150 21.63 5.86 -13.67
C ASN A 150 22.03 5.81 -12.19
N ALA A 151 22.16 6.97 -11.54
CA ALA A 151 22.51 7.05 -10.12
C ALA A 151 21.45 6.36 -9.24
N VAL A 152 20.16 6.60 -9.50
CA VAL A 152 19.06 5.95 -8.79
C VAL A 152 19.09 4.43 -9.03
N LYS A 153 19.29 3.96 -10.26
CA LYS A 153 19.38 2.53 -10.57
C LYS A 153 20.48 1.83 -9.77
N MET A 154 21.68 2.43 -9.68
CA MET A 154 22.80 1.85 -8.93
C MET A 154 22.46 1.66 -7.44
N VAL A 155 21.81 2.66 -6.84
CA VAL A 155 21.40 2.58 -5.43
C VAL A 155 20.30 1.54 -5.25
N LEU A 156 19.27 1.53 -6.11
CA LEU A 156 18.18 0.56 -6.02
C LEU A 156 18.66 -0.87 -6.21
N ASP A 157 19.64 -1.10 -7.08
CA ASP A 157 20.27 -2.40 -7.29
C ASP A 157 20.97 -2.88 -6.01
N THR A 158 21.77 -2.00 -5.38
CA THR A 158 22.43 -2.27 -4.10
C THR A 158 21.43 -2.63 -3.00
N LEU A 159 20.28 -1.95 -2.98
CA LEU A 159 19.20 -2.20 -2.03
C LEU A 159 18.36 -3.45 -2.37
N GLY A 160 18.54 -4.03 -3.55
CA GLY A 160 17.72 -5.13 -4.07
C GLY A 160 16.27 -4.73 -4.33
N LEU A 161 16.03 -3.46 -4.69
CA LEU A 161 14.74 -2.91 -5.07
C LEU A 161 14.52 -2.92 -6.60
N MET A 162 15.51 -3.35 -7.36
CA MET A 162 15.41 -3.59 -8.81
C MET A 162 14.72 -4.94 -9.10
N SER A 163 13.86 -4.95 -10.12
CA SER A 163 13.20 -6.14 -10.64
C SER A 163 13.88 -6.60 -11.93
N SER A 164 13.81 -7.90 -12.22
CA SER A 164 14.23 -8.46 -13.52
C SER A 164 13.19 -8.22 -14.63
N SER A 165 11.95 -7.93 -14.27
CA SER A 165 10.87 -7.59 -15.20
C SER A 165 10.93 -6.11 -15.61
N SER A 166 10.28 -5.77 -16.72
CA SER A 166 10.16 -4.38 -17.17
C SER A 166 9.38 -3.52 -16.16
N TYR A 167 9.62 -2.20 -16.15
CA TYR A 167 8.90 -1.28 -15.26
C TYR A 167 7.38 -1.34 -15.48
N SER A 168 6.94 -1.48 -16.74
CA SER A 168 5.53 -1.63 -17.09
C SER A 168 4.89 -2.87 -16.46
N GLU A 169 5.59 -4.01 -16.48
CA GLU A 169 5.10 -5.25 -15.86
C GLU A 169 5.02 -5.13 -14.34
N VAL A 170 6.03 -4.54 -13.70
CA VAL A 170 6.00 -4.31 -12.25
C VAL A 170 4.81 -3.42 -11.88
N LEU A 171 4.59 -2.31 -12.59
CA LEU A 171 3.44 -1.43 -12.35
C LEU A 171 2.09 -2.16 -12.55
N LYS A 172 1.98 -3.03 -13.56
CA LYS A 172 0.79 -3.88 -13.76
C LYS A 172 0.58 -4.84 -12.58
N GLN A 173 1.65 -5.45 -12.05
CA GLN A 173 1.55 -6.32 -10.89
C GLN A 173 1.08 -5.55 -9.64
N PHE A 174 1.60 -4.35 -9.40
CA PHE A 174 1.14 -3.48 -8.31
C PHE A 174 -0.35 -3.12 -8.46
N LYS A 175 -0.80 -2.79 -9.68
CA LYS A 175 -2.21 -2.55 -10.00
C LYS A 175 -3.09 -3.78 -9.72
N ALA A 176 -2.68 -4.96 -10.16
CA ALA A 176 -3.40 -6.21 -9.90
C ALA A 176 -3.51 -6.53 -8.40
N LYS A 177 -2.43 -6.28 -7.64
CA LYS A 177 -2.44 -6.39 -6.17
C LYS A 177 -3.40 -5.39 -5.52
N ALA A 178 -3.43 -4.14 -5.98
CA ALA A 178 -4.36 -3.14 -5.47
C ALA A 178 -5.83 -3.53 -5.74
N LEU A 179 -6.14 -4.02 -6.95
CA LEU A 179 -7.47 -4.55 -7.30
C LEU A 179 -7.87 -5.75 -6.42
N THR A 180 -6.93 -6.65 -6.14
CA THR A 180 -7.15 -7.80 -5.24
C THR A 180 -7.52 -7.32 -3.84
N ARG A 181 -6.82 -6.31 -3.30
CA ARG A 181 -7.13 -5.72 -1.99
C ARG A 181 -8.48 -4.99 -1.97
N ALA A 182 -8.79 -4.27 -3.05
CA ALA A 182 -10.05 -3.56 -3.24
C ALA A 182 -11.25 -4.49 -3.50
N LYS A 183 -11.01 -5.78 -3.82
CA LYS A 183 -12.01 -6.74 -4.31
C LYS A 183 -12.76 -6.21 -5.54
N LEU A 184 -12.04 -5.55 -6.44
CA LEU A 184 -12.56 -4.99 -7.68
C LEU A 184 -11.89 -5.63 -8.88
N THR A 185 -12.56 -5.60 -10.03
CA THR A 185 -11.96 -5.95 -11.32
C THR A 185 -11.52 -4.68 -12.05
N GLU A 186 -10.60 -4.81 -13.00
CA GLU A 186 -10.14 -3.68 -13.80
C GLU A 186 -11.29 -3.10 -14.65
N GLU A 187 -12.16 -3.96 -15.16
CA GLU A 187 -13.34 -3.58 -15.94
C GLU A 187 -14.29 -2.70 -15.13
N TYR A 188 -14.51 -3.04 -13.86
CA TYR A 188 -15.33 -2.21 -12.97
C TYR A 188 -14.73 -0.81 -12.80
N VAL A 189 -13.41 -0.72 -12.59
CA VAL A 189 -12.74 0.59 -12.44
C VAL A 189 -12.87 1.42 -13.72
N LEU A 190 -12.70 0.81 -14.89
CA LEU A 190 -12.86 1.48 -16.18
C LEU A 190 -14.31 1.96 -16.40
N GLN A 191 -15.31 1.15 -16.03
CA GLN A 191 -16.71 1.58 -16.07
C GLN A 191 -16.98 2.78 -15.15
N GLN A 192 -16.41 2.79 -13.94
CA GLN A 192 -16.55 3.95 -13.04
C GLN A 192 -15.90 5.22 -13.60
N ILE A 193 -14.75 5.08 -14.27
CA ILE A 193 -14.10 6.20 -14.97
C ILE A 193 -15.00 6.75 -16.07
N GLU A 194 -15.66 5.88 -16.85
CA GLU A 194 -16.59 6.29 -17.89
C GLU A 194 -17.84 6.99 -17.30
N LEU A 195 -18.45 6.41 -16.27
CA LEU A 195 -19.59 7.02 -15.57
C LEU A 195 -19.24 8.40 -15.01
N ARG A 196 -18.03 8.56 -14.45
CA ARG A 196 -17.52 9.85 -14.00
C ARG A 196 -17.36 10.84 -15.15
N ALA A 197 -16.85 10.40 -16.30
CA ALA A 197 -16.72 11.25 -17.49
C ALA A 197 -18.11 11.69 -18.01
N GLN A 198 -19.11 10.80 -18.00
CA GLN A 198 -20.49 11.12 -18.35
C GLN A 198 -21.12 12.11 -17.36
N ALA A 199 -20.95 11.88 -16.05
CA ALA A 199 -21.43 12.79 -15.00
C ALA A 199 -20.85 14.20 -15.16
N ARG A 200 -19.56 14.32 -15.50
CA ARG A 200 -18.92 15.61 -15.79
C ARG A 200 -19.52 16.29 -17.03
N LYS A 201 -19.81 15.54 -18.10
CA LYS A 201 -20.49 16.08 -19.30
C LYS A 201 -21.89 16.61 -18.98
N LEU A 202 -22.62 15.93 -18.09
CA LEU A 202 -23.95 16.32 -17.62
C LEU A 202 -23.91 17.37 -16.49
N LYS A 203 -22.72 17.86 -16.10
CA LYS A 203 -22.50 18.79 -14.98
C LYS A 203 -22.98 18.27 -13.61
N GLU A 204 -23.06 16.95 -13.45
CA GLU A 204 -23.40 16.28 -12.19
C GLU A 204 -22.15 16.09 -11.31
N PHE A 205 -21.58 17.18 -10.83
CA PHE A 205 -20.31 17.18 -10.08
C PHE A 205 -20.36 16.30 -8.82
N ALA A 206 -21.47 16.33 -8.08
CA ALA A 206 -21.65 15.51 -6.89
C ALA A 206 -21.55 13.99 -7.17
N LYS A 207 -22.06 13.52 -8.31
CA LYS A 207 -21.92 12.10 -8.70
C LYS A 207 -20.48 11.77 -9.11
N SER A 208 -19.83 12.67 -9.84
CA SER A 208 -18.41 12.54 -10.19
C SER A 208 -17.51 12.44 -8.95
N ASP A 209 -17.76 13.29 -7.95
CA ASP A 209 -16.98 13.31 -6.70
C ASP A 209 -17.23 12.06 -5.87
N LYS A 210 -18.49 11.61 -5.76
CA LYS A 210 -18.82 10.35 -5.09
C LYS A 210 -18.07 9.15 -5.71
N ILE A 211 -18.02 9.05 -7.04
CA ILE A 211 -17.28 7.97 -7.72
C ILE A 211 -15.79 8.03 -7.36
N ARG A 212 -15.20 9.24 -7.31
CA ARG A 212 -13.79 9.42 -6.95
C ARG A 212 -13.54 8.97 -5.51
N GLU A 213 -14.38 9.42 -4.58
CA GLU A 213 -14.26 9.09 -3.15
C GLU A 213 -14.45 7.59 -2.89
N ASP A 214 -15.43 6.96 -3.53
CA ASP A 214 -15.71 5.53 -3.39
C ASP A 214 -14.54 4.66 -3.88
N LEU A 215 -13.86 5.08 -4.95
CA LEU A 215 -12.65 4.40 -5.46
C LEU A 215 -11.43 4.69 -4.58
N GLU A 216 -11.26 5.93 -4.13
CA GLU A 216 -10.14 6.36 -3.29
C GLU A 216 -10.18 5.64 -1.93
N ALA A 217 -11.37 5.49 -1.32
CA ALA A 217 -11.57 4.70 -0.11
C ALA A 217 -11.12 3.24 -0.27
N LYS A 218 -11.28 2.67 -1.47
CA LYS A 218 -10.84 1.32 -1.83
C LYS A 218 -9.36 1.25 -2.25
N GLY A 219 -8.62 2.35 -2.22
CA GLY A 219 -7.19 2.39 -2.55
C GLY A 219 -6.92 2.60 -4.04
N ILE A 220 -7.85 3.20 -4.77
CA ILE A 220 -7.74 3.48 -6.20
C ILE A 220 -7.92 5.00 -6.42
N ALA A 221 -6.82 5.69 -6.69
CA ALA A 221 -6.83 7.11 -7.00
C ALA A 221 -6.96 7.34 -8.50
N LEU A 222 -7.87 8.24 -8.89
CA LEU A 222 -8.03 8.70 -10.27
C LEU A 222 -7.16 9.94 -10.53
N MET A 223 -6.50 9.99 -11.69
CA MET A 223 -5.70 11.12 -12.15
C MET A 223 -6.13 11.50 -13.57
N ASP A 224 -6.43 12.78 -13.76
CA ASP A 224 -6.76 13.32 -15.08
C ASP A 224 -5.47 13.83 -15.76
N LEU A 225 -5.12 13.23 -16.90
CA LEU A 225 -3.99 13.58 -17.75
C LEU A 225 -4.52 14.06 -19.10
N GLY A 226 -4.65 15.38 -19.25
CA GLY A 226 -5.20 15.96 -20.46
C GLY A 226 -6.64 15.51 -20.70
N SER A 227 -6.87 14.75 -21.78
CA SER A 227 -8.19 14.19 -22.12
C SER A 227 -8.47 12.82 -21.51
N GLU A 228 -7.48 12.15 -20.94
CA GLU A 228 -7.61 10.78 -20.42
C GLU A 228 -7.62 10.77 -18.89
N THR A 229 -8.44 9.92 -18.30
CA THR A 229 -8.40 9.63 -16.86
C THR A 229 -7.71 8.29 -16.67
N ILE A 230 -6.57 8.30 -16.00
CA ILE A 230 -5.87 7.09 -15.57
C ILE A 230 -6.11 6.83 -14.09
N TRP A 231 -5.87 5.60 -13.64
CA TRP A 231 -5.92 5.27 -12.22
C TRP A 231 -4.57 4.72 -11.74
N ARG A 232 -4.30 4.94 -10.45
CA ARG A 232 -3.14 4.39 -9.75
C ARG A 232 -3.53 3.87 -8.35
N PRO A 233 -2.78 2.91 -7.79
CA PRO A 233 -2.94 2.53 -6.39
C PRO A 233 -2.70 3.72 -5.44
N CYS A 234 -3.49 3.82 -4.38
CA CYS A 234 -3.25 4.71 -3.24
C CYS A 234 -3.43 3.95 -1.92
N ALA A 235 -3.01 4.56 -0.81
CA ALA A 235 -3.21 3.96 0.50
C ALA A 235 -4.70 3.93 0.83
N ARG A 236 -5.19 2.79 1.30
CA ARG A 236 -6.59 2.63 1.74
C ARG A 236 -6.79 3.29 3.09
N ASN A 237 -7.98 3.84 3.31
CA ASN A 237 -8.38 4.26 4.63
C ASN A 237 -8.90 3.03 5.42
N LEU A 238 -7.98 2.35 6.11
CA LEU A 238 -8.25 1.09 6.81
C LEU A 238 -9.15 1.28 8.06
N GLU A 239 -9.34 2.51 8.53
CA GLU A 239 -10.27 2.81 9.63
C GLU A 239 -11.73 2.49 9.25
N VAL A 240 -12.07 2.59 7.96
CA VAL A 240 -13.45 2.44 7.48
C VAL A 240 -13.86 0.95 7.38
N GLU A 241 -12.94 0.06 6.96
CA GLU A 241 -13.23 -1.39 6.85
C GLU A 241 -13.49 -2.06 8.21
N GLY A 242 -12.92 -1.53 9.31
CA GLY A 242 -13.19 -2.00 10.66
C GLY A 242 -14.59 -1.62 11.17
N THR A 243 -15.17 -0.54 10.66
CA THR A 243 -16.49 -0.06 11.12
C THR A 243 -17.64 -0.92 10.61
N GLU A 244 -17.55 -1.56 9.44
CA GLU A 244 -18.60 -2.47 8.97
C GLU A 244 -18.67 -3.76 9.80
N GLY A 245 -17.51 -4.31 10.19
CA GLY A 245 -17.43 -5.45 11.11
C GLY A 245 -17.90 -5.10 12.53
N ILE A 246 -17.51 -3.92 13.04
CA ILE A 246 -17.93 -3.43 14.36
C ILE A 246 -19.41 -3.01 14.38
N ALA A 247 -19.94 -2.48 13.28
CA ALA A 247 -21.35 -2.14 13.12
C ALA A 247 -22.22 -3.39 13.07
N LEU A 248 -21.81 -4.44 12.34
CA LEU A 248 -22.47 -5.74 12.37
C LEU A 248 -22.42 -6.38 13.76
N LEU A 249 -21.29 -6.29 14.48
CA LEU A 249 -21.19 -6.76 15.87
C LEU A 249 -22.04 -5.93 16.85
N ARG A 250 -22.20 -4.62 16.64
CA ARG A 250 -23.13 -3.78 17.40
C ARG A 250 -24.58 -4.13 17.10
N ILE A 251 -24.94 -4.33 15.83
CA ILE A 251 -26.30 -4.72 15.43
C ILE A 251 -26.62 -6.11 15.97
N LEU A 252 -25.69 -7.08 15.86
CA LEU A 252 -25.84 -8.42 16.45
C LEU A 252 -25.95 -8.37 17.97
N LYS A 253 -25.16 -7.54 18.66
CA LYS A 253 -25.31 -7.33 20.11
C LYS A 253 -26.64 -6.70 20.45
N THR A 254 -27.10 -5.68 19.74
CA THR A 254 -28.40 -5.04 19.97
C THR A 254 -29.56 -6.00 19.71
N VAL A 255 -29.49 -6.79 18.64
CA VAL A 255 -30.49 -7.82 18.30
C VAL A 255 -30.48 -8.96 19.32
N MET A 256 -29.30 -9.46 19.74
CA MET A 256 -29.21 -10.44 20.84
C MET A 256 -29.74 -9.88 22.16
N THR A 257 -29.45 -8.62 22.48
CA THR A 257 -29.92 -7.98 23.73
C THR A 257 -31.43 -7.79 23.70
N PHE A 258 -32.01 -7.48 22.53
CA PHE A 258 -33.46 -7.37 22.32
C PHE A 258 -34.18 -8.73 22.34
N ILE A 259 -33.56 -9.78 21.80
CA ILE A 259 -34.07 -11.16 21.87
C ILE A 259 -34.02 -11.67 23.31
N LEU A 260 -32.92 -11.41 24.04
CA LEU A 260 -32.76 -11.79 25.44
C LEU A 260 -33.68 -10.99 26.39
N SER A 261 -33.95 -9.71 26.11
CA SER A 261 -34.91 -8.89 26.87
C SER A 261 -36.37 -9.20 26.54
N SER A 262 -36.67 -9.65 25.31
CA SER A 262 -37.98 -10.18 24.95
C SER A 262 -38.22 -11.57 25.55
N TRP A 263 -37.17 -12.38 25.73
CA TRP A 263 -37.25 -13.66 26.44
C TRP A 263 -37.36 -13.49 27.97
N SER A 264 -36.73 -12.47 28.56
CA SER A 264 -36.91 -12.16 29.99
C SER A 264 -38.33 -11.66 30.30
N SER A 265 -39.01 -11.04 29.33
CA SER A 265 -40.42 -10.62 29.44
C SER A 265 -41.43 -11.75 29.17
N PHE A 266 -41.00 -12.85 28.51
CA PHE A 266 -41.84 -14.04 28.27
C PHE A 266 -41.71 -15.09 29.39
N SER A 267 -40.59 -15.07 30.13
CA SER A 267 -40.30 -15.96 31.27
C SER A 267 -41.17 -15.67 32.50
N SER A 268 -41.62 -14.43 32.71
CA SER A 268 -42.46 -14.06 33.87
C SER A 268 -43.94 -14.47 33.72
N PHE A 269 -44.40 -14.80 32.51
CA PHE A 269 -45.79 -15.22 32.27
C PHE A 269 -45.99 -16.74 32.27
N LEU A 270 -44.92 -17.53 32.07
CA LEU A 270 -45.00 -19.00 32.08
C LEU A 270 -44.58 -19.62 33.43
N MET A 271 -43.79 -18.93 34.25
CA MET A 271 -43.33 -19.46 35.55
C MET A 271 -44.44 -19.55 36.61
N ASN A 272 -45.54 -18.78 36.47
CA ASN A 272 -46.67 -18.80 37.42
C ASN A 272 -47.73 -19.89 37.15
N ARG A 273 -47.62 -20.66 36.04
CA ARG A 273 -48.51 -21.80 35.75
C ARG A 273 -47.88 -23.18 35.94
N ILE A 274 -46.56 -23.25 36.20
CA ILE A 274 -45.84 -24.54 36.36
C ILE A 274 -45.59 -24.89 37.85
N CYS A 275 -45.70 -23.93 38.78
CA CYS A 275 -45.55 -24.15 40.22
C CYS A 275 -46.73 -24.86 40.95
N ARG A 276 -47.70 -25.46 40.24
CA ARG A 276 -48.81 -26.21 40.86
C ARG A 276 -48.85 -27.71 40.55
N ILE A 277 -47.84 -28.28 39.89
CA ILE A 277 -47.87 -29.71 39.48
C ILE A 277 -46.74 -30.56 40.09
N CYS A 278 -45.71 -29.99 40.73
CA CYS A 278 -44.60 -30.78 41.30
C CYS A 278 -44.66 -30.90 42.83
N SER A 279 -45.77 -31.41 43.37
CA SER A 279 -45.86 -31.82 44.78
C SER A 279 -46.44 -33.22 44.90
N PHE A 280 -45.77 -34.24 44.34
CA PHE A 280 -46.02 -35.65 44.66
C PHE A 280 -44.76 -36.53 44.41
N ILE A 281 -44.12 -36.96 45.51
CA ILE A 281 -43.48 -38.31 45.74
C ILE A 281 -42.02 -38.55 45.22
N PRO A 282 -41.13 -39.33 45.91
CA PRO A 282 -40.04 -38.75 46.74
C PRO A 282 -38.62 -39.37 46.55
N PHE A 283 -37.67 -38.74 47.24
CA PHE A 283 -36.46 -39.26 47.93
C PHE A 283 -35.99 -40.73 47.75
N MET A 284 -34.76 -40.88 47.22
CA MET A 284 -33.70 -41.88 47.54
C MET A 284 -32.53 -41.59 46.58
N GLY A 285 -31.25 -41.45 46.91
CA GLY A 285 -30.45 -41.51 48.12
C GLY A 285 -28.96 -41.56 47.69
N LEU A 286 -28.12 -40.75 48.36
CA LEU A 286 -26.67 -40.94 48.62
C LEU A 286 -25.66 -41.10 47.46
N ALA A 287 -24.75 -40.12 47.31
CA ALA A 287 -23.37 -40.19 47.83
C ALA A 287 -22.49 -39.06 47.22
N ASP A 288 -21.74 -38.39 48.10
CA ASP A 288 -20.89 -37.21 47.86
C ASP A 288 -19.39 -37.64 47.76
N PRO A 289 -18.38 -36.75 47.66
CA PRO A 289 -17.45 -36.68 46.53
C PRO A 289 -15.99 -37.01 46.91
N ARG A 290 -15.05 -37.05 45.96
CA ARG A 290 -13.62 -36.80 46.24
C ARG A 290 -12.80 -36.40 45.00
N PRO A 291 -11.88 -35.40 45.11
CA PRO A 291 -10.97 -34.96 44.04
C PRO A 291 -9.54 -35.51 44.22
N ALA A 292 -8.74 -35.55 43.16
CA ALA A 292 -7.29 -35.84 43.18
C ALA A 292 -6.67 -35.41 41.83
N GLN A 293 -5.40 -35.01 41.68
CA GLN A 293 -4.38 -34.37 42.51
C GLN A 293 -3.27 -33.98 41.52
N GLN A 294 -2.45 -32.99 41.89
CA GLN A 294 -1.24 -32.57 41.20
C GLN A 294 -0.23 -33.73 41.04
N LYS A 295 0.53 -33.75 39.94
CA LYS A 295 1.87 -34.34 39.90
C LYS A 295 2.88 -33.35 39.29
N LYS A 296 4.00 -33.27 39.98
CA LYS A 296 5.20 -32.43 39.78
C LYS A 296 6.38 -33.41 39.71
N LYS A 297 7.48 -33.00 39.04
CA LYS A 297 8.81 -33.64 38.91
C LYS A 297 8.88 -34.72 37.82
N GLU A 298 9.93 -34.80 37.00
CA GLU A 298 11.35 -34.41 37.15
C GLU A 298 11.86 -33.43 36.07
#